data_AF-A0A524RLE5-F1
#
_entry.id   AF-A0A524RLE5-F1
#
_cell.length_a   1.000
_cell.length_b   1.000
_cell.length_c   1.000
_cell.angle_alpha   90.00
_cell.angle_beta   90.00
_cell.angle_gamma   90.00
#
_symmetry.space_group_name_H-M   'P 1'
#
loop_
_entity.id
_entity.type
_entity.pdbx_description
1 polymer ?
#
loop_
_entity_poly.entity_id
_entity_poly.type
_entity_poly.pdbx_seq_one_letter_code
_entity_poly.pdbx_strand_id
1 'polypeptide(L)' 'MIPAACMVMNRLIPLLPMAGVVVVPLLVPLLMVRVGIGYGLGAALVVVVLWFAMMVRHARMPGHG' A
#
# COMPACT_ATOMS: atom_id res chain seq x y z
N MET A 1 7.44 28.99 -1.98
CA MET A 1 6.21 28.78 -1.18
C MET A 1 5.55 27.50 -1.68
N ILE A 2 5.63 26.40 -0.92
CA ILE A 2 5.03 25.11 -1.32
C ILE A 2 3.53 25.20 -1.00
N PRO A 3 2.63 25.03 -1.98
CA PRO A 3 1.19 25.18 -1.76
C PRO A 3 0.70 24.16 -0.72
N ALA A 4 -0.28 24.54 0.12
CA ALA A 4 -0.79 23.70 1.21
C ALA A 4 -1.18 22.28 0.75
N ALA A 5 -1.69 22.14 -0.48
CA ALA A 5 -1.99 20.86 -1.11
C ALA A 5 -0.76 19.96 -1.33
N CYS A 6 0.40 20.53 -1.70
CA CYS A 6 1.65 19.78 -1.83
C CYS A 6 2.18 19.29 -0.47
N MET A 7 1.97 20.07 0.61
CA MET A 7 2.38 19.68 1.97
C MET A 7 1.56 18.50 2.50
N VAL A 8 0.24 18.50 2.23
CA VAL A 8 -0.67 17.40 2.58
C VAL A 8 -0.25 16.12 1.85
N MET A 9 -0.01 16.20 0.53
CA MET A 9 0.41 15.03 -0.26
C MET A 9 1.76 14.46 0.21
N ASN A 10 2.74 15.30 0.54
CA ASN A 10 4.05 14.85 1.02
C ASN A 10 3.99 14.10 2.37
N ARG A 11 3.02 14.42 3.24
CA ARG A 11 2.83 13.74 4.54
C ARG A 11 1.98 12.47 4.44
N LEU A 12 1.17 12.34 3.39
CA LEU A 12 0.27 11.20 3.20
C LEU A 12 0.93 10.03 2.47
N ILE A 13 1.88 10.29 1.56
CA ILE A 13 2.61 9.24 0.83
C ILE A 13 3.31 8.24 1.77
N PRO A 14 3.97 8.66 2.87
CA PRO A 14 4.60 7.73 3.83
C PRO A 14 3.63 6.90 4.67
N LEU A 15 2.35 7.28 4.74
CA LEU A 15 1.33 6.50 5.45
C LEU A 15 0.85 5.29 4.64
N LEU A 16 1.00 5.34 3.32
CA LEU A 16 0.64 4.25 2.43
C LEU A 16 1.38 2.94 2.78
N PRO A 17 2.72 2.87 2.91
CA PRO A 17 3.38 1.64 3.35
C PRO A 17 2.89 1.14 4.72
N MET A 18 2.65 2.04 5.66
CA MET A 18 2.21 1.66 7.01
C MET A 18 0.81 1.02 7.00
N ALA A 19 -0.11 1.51 6.17
CA ALA A 19 -1.44 0.93 6.04
C ALA A 19 -1.37 -0.50 5.46
N GLY A 20 -0.52 -0.75 4.46
CA GLY A 20 -0.32 -2.09 3.90
C GLY A 20 0.20 -3.10 4.93
N VAL A 21 1.12 -2.68 5.80
CA VAL A 21 1.71 -3.54 6.85
C VAL A 21 0.68 -4.00 7.88
N VAL A 22 -0.34 -3.21 8.17
CA VAL A 22 -1.37 -3.58 9.17
C VAL A 22 -2.53 -4.32 8.52
N VAL A 23 -3.00 -3.86 7.36
CA VAL A 23 -4.20 -4.40 6.71
C VAL A 23 -3.96 -5.80 6.14
N VAL A 24 -2.82 -6.02 5.46
CA VAL A 24 -2.54 -7.30 4.78
C VAL A 24 -2.46 -8.49 5.74
N PRO A 25 -1.69 -8.46 6.85
CA PRO A 25 -1.61 -9.60 7.76
C PRO A 25 -2.88 -9.85 8.57
N LEU A 26 -3.83 -8.91 8.60
CA LEU A 26 -5.13 -9.12 9.24
C LEU A 26 -6.16 -9.67 8.24
N LEU A 27 -6.22 -9.10 7.04
CA LEU A 27 -7.20 -9.45 6.01
C LEU A 27 -6.94 -10.86 5.45
N VAL A 28 -5.66 -11.21 5.24
CA VAL A 28 -5.28 -12.47 4.58
C VAL A 28 -5.64 -13.70 5.44
N PRO A 29 -5.27 -13.80 6.73
CA PRO A 29 -5.67 -14.93 7.55
C PRO A 29 -7.18 -15.00 7.74
N LEU A 30 -7.86 -13.84 7.85
CA LEU A 30 -9.31 -13.81 7.94
C LEU A 30 -9.97 -14.43 6.71
N LEU A 31 -9.49 -14.10 5.50
CA LEU A 31 -9.93 -14.70 4.25
C LEU A 31 -9.60 -16.21 4.19
N MET A 32 -8.41 -16.60 4.64
CA MET A 32 -8.01 -18.02 4.69
C MET A 32 -8.93 -18.83 5.60
N VAL A 33 -9.29 -18.31 6.76
CA VAL A 33 -10.17 -18.98 7.74
C VAL A 33 -11.63 -18.99 7.27
N ARG A 34 -12.11 -17.93 6.64
CA ARG A 34 -13.54 -17.76 6.31
C ARG A 34 -13.93 -18.30 4.93
N VAL A 35 -13.05 -18.20 3.95
CA VAL A 35 -13.35 -18.47 2.53
C VAL A 35 -12.45 -19.57 1.96
N GLY A 36 -11.28 -19.79 2.60
CA GLY A 36 -10.34 -20.84 2.23
C GLY A 36 -8.99 -20.29 1.77
N ILE A 37 -7.98 -21.16 1.77
CA ILE A 37 -6.58 -20.79 1.57
C ILE A 37 -6.35 -20.12 0.21
N GLY A 38 -6.95 -20.66 -0.86
CA GLY A 38 -6.79 -20.14 -2.22
C GLY A 38 -7.27 -18.69 -2.37
N TYR A 39 -8.38 -18.33 -1.73
CA TYR A 39 -8.91 -16.96 -1.75
C TYR A 39 -8.04 -16.01 -0.93
N GLY A 40 -7.57 -16.43 0.25
CA GLY A 40 -6.65 -15.64 1.06
C GLY A 40 -5.33 -15.37 0.34
N LEU A 41 -4.76 -16.38 -0.30
CA LEU A 41 -3.53 -16.24 -1.09
C LEU A 41 -3.73 -15.35 -2.33
N GLY A 42 -4.80 -15.59 -3.10
CA GLY A 42 -5.12 -14.78 -4.28
C GLY A 42 -5.35 -13.31 -3.94
N ALA A 43 -6.10 -13.03 -2.87
CA ALA A 43 -6.33 -11.67 -2.39
C ALA A 43 -5.03 -11.01 -1.93
N ALA A 44 -4.16 -11.73 -1.21
CA ALA A 44 -2.85 -11.22 -0.79
C ALA A 44 -2.03 -10.75 -1.99
N LEU A 45 -1.96 -11.57 -3.04
CA LEU A 45 -1.20 -11.26 -4.26
C LEU A 45 -1.76 -10.02 -4.95
N VAL A 46 -3.08 -9.96 -5.17
CA VAL A 46 -3.74 -8.83 -5.84
C VAL A 46 -3.52 -7.53 -5.07
N VAL A 47 -3.73 -7.56 -3.75
CA VAL A 47 -3.60 -6.38 -2.89
C VAL A 47 -2.16 -5.88 -2.85
N VAL A 48 -1.17 -6.78 -2.68
CA VAL A 48 0.24 -6.39 -2.63
C VAL A 48 0.72 -5.82 -3.96
N VAL A 49 0.32 -6.41 -5.10
CA VAL A 49 0.69 -5.90 -6.43
C VAL A 49 0.11 -4.51 -6.68
N LEU A 50 -1.18 -4.30 -6.39
CA LEU A 50 -1.83 -3.00 -6.50
C LEU A 50 -1.15 -1.96 -5.61
N TRP A 51 -0.82 -2.35 -4.37
CA TRP A 51 -0.16 -1.48 -3.41
C TRP A 51 1.25 -1.09 -3.86
N PHE A 52 2.01 -2.05 -4.36
CA PHE A 52 3.35 -1.81 -4.89
C PHE A 52 3.32 -0.88 -6.11
N ALA A 53 2.38 -1.09 -7.02
CA ALA A 53 2.19 -0.19 -8.17
C ALA A 53 1.86 1.25 -7.72
N MET A 54 1.03 1.40 -6.69
CA MET A 54 0.74 2.70 -6.09
C MET A 54 1.98 3.34 -5.46
N MET A 55 2.82 2.57 -4.75
CA MET A 55 4.08 3.07 -4.21
C MET A 55 5.05 3.52 -5.29
N VAL A 56 5.24 2.74 -6.36
CA VAL A 56 6.13 3.08 -7.48
C VAL A 56 5.69 4.39 -8.14
N ARG A 57 4.38 4.59 -8.31
CA ARG A 57 3.83 5.86 -8.84
C ARG A 57 4.14 7.08 -7.97
N HIS A 58 4.36 6.89 -6.66
CA HIS A 58 4.65 7.97 -5.71
C HIS A 58 6.11 8.01 -5.28
N ALA A 59 6.95 7.14 -5.81
CA ALA A 59 8.37 7.08 -5.48
C ALA A 59 9.08 8.32 -6.04
N ARG A 60 9.31 9.31 -5.17
CA ARG A 60 10.23 10.40 -5.47
C ARG A 60 11.65 9.88 -5.28
N MET A 61 12.42 9.70 -6.35
CA MET A 61 13.85 9.41 -6.26
C MET A 61 14.61 10.73 -6.03
N PRO A 62 15.20 10.98 -4.85
CA PRO A 62 16.08 12.13 -4.67
C PRO A 62 17.40 11.88 -5.41
N GLY A 63 17.77 12.74 -6.37
CA GLY A 63 19.08 12.70 -7.02
C GLY A 63 19.13 12.74 -8.56
N HIS A 64 18.02 12.95 -9.26
CA HIS A 64 18.04 13.15 -10.72
C HIS A 64 17.44 14.51 -11.10
N GLY A 65 18.25 15.55 -10.88
CA GLY A 65 18.09 16.91 -11.39
C GLY A 65 19.46 17.46 -11.72
#